data_AF-A0A0G0HIB1-F1
#
_entry.id   AF-A0A0G0HIB1-F1
#
_cell.length_a   1.000
_cell.length_b   1.000
_cell.length_c   1.000
_cell.angle_alpha   90.00
_cell.angle_beta   90.00
_cell.angle_gamma   90.00
#
_symmetry.space_group_name_H-M   'P 1'
#
loop_
_entity.id
_entity.type
_entity.pdbx_description
1 polymer ?
#
loop_
_entity_poly.entity_id
_entity_poly.type
_entity_poly.pdbx_seq_one_letter_code
_entity_poly.pdbx_strand_id
1 'polypeptide(L)' 'MPKGRIRIRLKAYDHRLIDETCQKLVDAAIKTGASIIGPVPLPTKKEVYVVNKPLE' A
#
# COMPACT_ATOMS: atom_id res chain seq x y z
N MET A 1 -27.93 0.71 -10.84
CA MET A 1 -26.78 1.63 -10.65
C MET A 1 -25.52 0.79 -10.52
N PRO A 2 -24.46 1.03 -11.32
CA PRO A 2 -23.21 0.31 -11.09
C PRO A 2 -22.72 0.67 -9.69
N LYS A 3 -22.64 -0.32 -8.79
CA LYS A 3 -21.98 -0.15 -7.50
C LYS A 3 -20.51 0.19 -7.82
N GLY A 4 -20.14 1.46 -7.71
CA GLY A 4 -18.79 1.93 -8.00
C GLY A 4 -17.79 1.14 -7.16
N ARG A 5 -16.81 0.50 -7.82
CA ARG A 5 -15.78 -0.31 -7.15
C ARG A 5 -14.49 0.48 -7.08
N ILE A 6 -14.12 0.91 -5.88
CA ILE A 6 -12.86 1.62 -5.63
C ILE A 6 -11.75 0.57 -5.43
N ARG A 7 -10.60 0.75 -6.08
CA ARG A 7 -9.40 -0.07 -5.88
C ARG A 7 -8.27 0.81 -5.39
N ILE A 8 -7.78 0.55 -4.18
CA ILE A 8 -6.69 1.31 -3.55
C ILE A 8 -5.42 0.48 -3.63
N ARG A 9 -4.31 1.10 -4.05
CA ARG A 9 -2.99 0.44 -4.07
C ARG A 9 -2.02 1.26 -3.21
N LEU A 10 -1.64 0.70 -2.06
CA LEU A 10 -0.68 1.33 -1.17
C LEU A 10 0.75 0.98 -1.60
N LYS A 11 1.65 1.97 -1.56
CA LYS A 11 3.08 1.81 -1.80
C LYS A 11 3.84 2.70 -0.82
N ALA A 12 4.78 2.11 -0.11
CA ALA A 12 5.69 2.82 0.79
C ALA A 12 7.03 2.08 0.82
N TYR A 13 8.09 2.77 1.25
CA TYR A 13 9.39 2.15 1.50
C TYR A 13 9.48 1.55 2.91
N ASP A 14 8.78 2.14 3.88
CA ASP A 14 8.69 1.62 5.25
C ASP A 14 7.46 0.73 5.41
N HIS A 15 7.68 -0.49 5.90
CA HIS A 15 6.63 -1.47 6.18
C HIS A 15 5.71 -1.04 7.34
N ARG A 16 6.25 -0.35 8.36
CA ARG A 16 5.45 0.04 9.54
C ARG A 16 4.37 1.05 9.17
N LEU A 17 4.74 2.03 8.35
CA LEU A 17 3.86 3.09 7.90
C LEU A 17 2.72 2.53 7.02
N ILE A 18 3.03 1.60 6.12
CA ILE A 18 2.00 1.02 5.23
C ILE A 18 1.03 0.14 6.02
N ASP A 19 1.51 -0.62 6.99
CA ASP A 19 0.65 -1.47 7.83
C ASP A 19 -0.29 -0.63 8.71
N GLU A 20 0.24 0.42 9.37
CA GLU A 20 -0.56 1.35 10.17
C GLU A 20 -1.63 2.06 9.33
N THR A 21 -1.25 2.53 8.14
CA THR A 21 -2.17 3.21 7.22
C THR A 21 -3.23 2.26 6.69
N CYS A 22 -2.84 1.00 6.40
CA CYS A 22 -3.77 -0.01 5.94
C CYS A 22 -4.83 -0.32 6.99
N GLN A 23 -4.42 -0.46 8.26
CA GLN A 23 -5.33 -0.69 9.37
C GLN A 23 -6.33 0.47 9.52
N LYS A 24 -5.85 1.72 9.49
CA LYS A 24 -6.71 2.92 9.56
C LYS A 24 -7.75 2.97 8.44
N LEU A 25 -7.36 2.60 7.21
CA LEU A 25 -8.27 2.55 6.06
C LEU A 25 -9.33 1.46 6.21
N VAL A 26 -8.94 0.29 6.70
CA VAL A 26 -9.86 -0.81 6.98
C VAL A 26 -10.88 -0.38 8.03
N ASP A 27 -10.44 0.19 9.15
CA ASP A 27 -11.33 0.67 10.22
C ASP A 27 -12.30 1.75 9.72
N ALA A 28 -11.82 2.68 8.89
CA ALA A 28 -12.66 3.73 8.30
C ALA A 28 -13.71 3.15 7.33
N ALA A 29 -13.34 2.17 6.52
CA ALA A 29 -14.26 1.53 5.59
C ALA A 29 -15.30 0.67 6.31
N ILE A 30 -14.93 0.01 7.42
CA ILE A 30 -15.87 -0.73 8.29
C ILE A 30 -16.85 0.25 8.93
N LYS A 31 -16.38 1.39 9.46
CA LYS A 31 -17.23 2.43 10.05
C LYS A 31 -18.25 3.02 9.08
N THR A 32 -17.92 3.09 7.79
CA THR A 32 -18.84 3.57 6.74
C THR A 32 -19.78 2.49 6.20
N GLY A 33 -19.64 1.24 6.64
CA GLY A 33 -20.48 0.12 6.19
C GLY A 33 -20.18 -0.35 4.76
N ALA A 34 -18.99 -0.03 4.24
CA ALA A 34 -18.59 -0.45 2.90
C ALA A 34 -18.18 -1.93 2.88
N SER A 35 -18.46 -2.62 1.76
CA SER A 35 -17.98 -4.00 1.56
C SER A 35 -16.52 -3.99 1.13
N ILE A 36 -15.65 -4.58 1.94
CA ILE A 36 -14.20 -4.56 1.78
C ILE A 36 -13.71 -5.96 1.42
N ILE A 37 -12.76 -6.02 0.49
CA ILE A 37 -11.89 -7.16 0.30
C ILE A 37 -10.60 -6.78 1.03
N GLY A 38 -10.23 -7.55 2.07
CA GLY A 38 -9.16 -7.21 3.00
C GLY A 38 -7.81 -6.92 2.33
N PRO A 39 -6.80 -6.48 3.10
CA PRO A 39 -5.49 -6.16 2.55
C PRO A 39 -4.88 -7.37 1.83
N VAL A 40 -4.62 -7.23 0.54
CA VAL A 40 -3.93 -8.24 -0.26
C VAL A 40 -2.47 -7.81 -0.41
N PRO A 41 -1.52 -8.47 0.29
CA PRO A 41 -0.11 -8.15 0.14
C PRO A 41 0.34 -8.49 -1.28
N LEU A 42 1.04 -7.55 -1.90
CA LEU A 42 1.64 -7.74 -3.21
C LEU A 42 3.16 -7.95 -3.05
N PRO A 43 3.82 -8.62 -4.02
CA PRO A 43 5.26 -8.77 -4.00
C PRO A 43 5.98 -7.42 -3.93
N THR A 44 6.97 -7.33 -3.04
CA THR A 44 7.82 -6.15 -2.88
C THR A 44 8.70 -5.98 -4.12
N LYS A 45 8.64 -4.80 -4.75
CA LYS A 45 9.58 -4.44 -5.81
C LYS A 45 10.89 -3.98 -5.18
N LYS A 46 11.99 -4.61 -5.56
CA LYS A 46 13.34 -4.23 -5.16
C LYS A 46 14.12 -3.82 -6.40
N GLU A 47 14.58 -2.59 -6.43
CA GLU A 47 15.45 -2.07 -7.48
C GLU A 47 16.85 -1.86 -6.88
N VAL A 48 17.87 -2.36 -7.57
CA VAL A 48 19.27 -2.28 -7.14
C VAL A 48 20.01 -1.42 -8.16
N TYR A 49 20.60 -0.33 -7.69
CA TYR A 49 21.37 0.60 -8.51
C TYR A 49 22.83 0.59 -8.06
N VAL A 50 23.75 0.49 -9.02
CA VAL A 50 25.20 0.61 -8.79
C VAL A 50 25.63 2.00 -9.19
N VAL A 51 26.35 2.69 -8.31
CA VAL A 51 26.91 4.02 -8.57
C VAL A 51 28.44 3.91 -8.66
N ASN A 52 29.05 4.53 -9.68
CA ASN A 52 30.49 4.64 -9.76
C ASN A 52 30.96 5.73 -8.78
N LYS A 53 31.77 5.34 -7.80
CA LYS A 53 32.43 6.30 -6.92
C LYS A 53 33.64 6.88 -7.68
N PRO A 54 33.73 8.21 -7.90
CA PRO A 54 34.90 8.79 -8.54
C PRO A 54 36.14 8.53 -7.66
N LEU A 55 37.25 8.14 -8.30
CA LEU A 55 38.56 8.07 -7.68
C LEU A 55 39.08 9.50 -7.51
N GLU A 56 39.55 9.81 -6.30
CA GLU A 56 40.20 11.08 -5.96
C GLU A 56 41.63 11.12 -6.52
#